data_AF-A0A923B6Z2-F1
#
_entry.id   AF-A0A923B6Z2-F1
#
_cell.length_a   1.000
_cell.length_b   1.000
_cell.length_c   1.000
_cell.angle_alpha   90.00
_cell.angle_beta   90.00
_cell.angle_gamma   90.00
#
_symmetry.space_group_name_H-M   'P 1'
#
loop_
_entity.id
_entity.type
_entity.pdbx_description
1 polymer ?
#
loop_
_entity_poly.entity_id
_entity_poly.type
_entity_poly.pdbx_seq_one_letter_code
_entity_poly.pdbx_strand_id
1 'polypeptide(L)'
;MARRRSCSRLPNRKVCAGRSTATPPGQAQKEFFVNQALSILDSLHPRAVVASQSAPPPQPADGTCYRVTAPAIQEWEGCEDHVAIAIGGAWHFVPPRTGMRLFDSDADQSLFFRESWQAAEALAAPVGGTVVDLEARSAIAQLINVLRDSGLAAL
;
A
#
# COMPACT_ATOMS: atom_id res chain seq x y z
N MET A 1 41.89 57.35 39.87
CA MET A 1 41.01 56.71 40.88
C MET A 1 39.65 56.48 40.22
N ALA A 2 39.08 55.27 40.31
CA ALA A 2 37.73 54.78 39.88
C ALA A 2 37.84 53.58 38.91
N ARG A 3 37.95 52.32 39.38
CA ARG A 3 36.98 51.35 39.97
C ARG A 3 35.99 50.70 38.98
N ARG A 4 36.33 49.42 38.69
CA ARG A 4 35.53 48.18 38.59
C ARG A 4 34.63 47.94 37.35
N ARG A 5 35.00 46.86 36.64
CA ARG A 5 34.16 46.09 35.71
C ARG A 5 32.95 45.52 36.46
N SER A 6 31.73 45.71 35.94
CA SER A 6 30.52 45.02 36.42
C SER A 6 29.93 44.17 35.30
N CYS A 7 30.05 42.86 35.47
CA CYS A 7 29.30 41.85 34.73
C CYS A 7 28.07 41.51 35.59
N SER A 8 26.84 41.73 35.10
CA SER A 8 25.61 41.37 35.81
C SER A 8 25.07 40.04 35.29
N ARG A 9 25.15 38.99 36.14
CA ARG A 9 24.38 37.73 36.00
C ARG A 9 22.97 37.94 36.57
N LEU A 10 21.93 37.51 35.86
CA LEU A 10 20.56 37.43 36.38
C LEU A 10 20.28 36.07 37.04
N PRO A 11 19.50 35.99 38.14
CA PRO A 11 19.23 34.75 38.86
C PRO A 11 17.95 34.03 38.38
N ASN A 12 17.99 32.70 38.47
CA ASN A 12 16.97 31.74 38.06
C ASN A 12 15.94 31.51 39.20
N ARG A 13 14.64 31.38 38.90
CA ARG A 13 13.61 31.03 39.90
C ARG A 13 12.67 29.92 39.38
N LYS A 14 12.74 28.75 40.01
CA LYS A 14 11.74 27.67 39.95
C LYS A 14 10.94 27.64 41.26
N VAL A 15 9.61 27.45 41.19
CA VAL A 15 8.71 27.05 42.30
C VAL A 15 7.67 26.06 41.73
N CYS A 16 7.30 25.02 42.49
CA CYS A 16 6.44 23.88 42.09
C CYS A 16 5.07 23.81 42.84
N ALA A 17 4.01 23.37 42.12
CA ALA A 17 2.89 22.44 42.47
C ALA A 17 1.66 22.77 43.37
N GLY A 18 0.45 22.34 42.91
CA GLY A 18 -0.86 22.21 43.61
C GLY A 18 -1.85 21.24 42.87
N ARG A 19 -2.77 20.55 43.59
CA ARG A 19 -3.40 19.22 43.30
C ARG A 19 -4.56 19.19 42.25
N SER A 20 -4.64 18.06 41.53
CA SER A 20 -5.43 17.74 40.32
C SER A 20 -6.86 17.18 40.55
N THR A 21 -7.84 17.73 39.82
CA THR A 21 -9.15 17.14 39.43
C THR A 21 -9.44 17.29 37.92
N ALA A 22 -8.49 17.84 37.16
CA ALA A 22 -8.61 17.98 35.72
C ALA A 22 -8.27 16.64 35.06
N THR A 23 -9.04 16.28 34.03
CA THR A 23 -8.94 15.02 33.28
C THR A 23 -7.52 14.47 33.28
N PRO A 24 -7.27 13.23 33.77
CA PRO A 24 -5.92 12.70 33.79
C PRO A 24 -5.31 12.89 32.39
N PRO A 25 -4.16 13.59 32.28
CA PRO A 25 -3.68 14.07 30.99
C PRO A 25 -3.59 12.91 30.00
N GLY A 26 -4.30 13.03 28.87
CA GLY A 26 -4.32 12.04 27.79
C GLY A 26 -5.55 11.12 27.67
N GLN A 27 -6.59 11.24 28.52
CA GLN A 27 -7.83 10.44 28.34
C GLN A 27 -8.99 11.16 27.63
N ALA A 28 -9.03 12.49 27.62
CA ALA A 28 -9.87 13.23 26.68
C ALA A 28 -9.12 13.33 25.34
N GLN A 29 -9.76 12.98 24.22
CA GLN A 29 -9.22 12.81 22.84
C GLN A 29 -8.78 11.39 22.41
N LYS A 30 -9.16 10.31 23.10
CA LYS A 30 -8.79 8.94 22.66
C LYS A 30 -9.42 8.50 21.32
N GLU A 31 -10.57 9.06 20.96
CA GLU A 31 -11.25 8.77 19.68
C GLU A 31 -10.45 9.25 18.45
N PHE A 32 -9.61 10.26 18.61
CA PHE A 32 -8.66 10.72 17.59
C PHE A 32 -7.60 9.64 17.31
N PHE A 33 -7.06 8.99 18.34
CA PHE A 33 -6.02 7.96 18.22
C PHE A 33 -6.57 6.59 17.77
N VAL A 34 -7.85 6.30 18.06
CA VAL A 34 -8.52 5.06 17.66
C VAL A 34 -9.03 5.12 16.20
N ASN A 35 -9.54 6.26 15.71
CA ASN A 35 -9.82 6.43 14.27
C ASN A 35 -8.54 6.57 13.45
N GLN A 36 -7.53 7.18 14.04
CA GLN A 36 -6.16 7.13 13.54
C GLN A 36 -5.66 5.69 13.45
N ALA A 37 -5.98 4.78 14.36
CA ALA A 37 -5.60 3.37 14.28
C ALA A 37 -6.49 2.50 13.37
N LEU A 38 -7.77 2.83 13.22
CA LEU A 38 -8.69 2.16 12.29
C LEU A 38 -8.40 2.56 10.83
N SER A 39 -8.01 3.81 10.58
CA SER A 39 -7.32 4.21 9.34
C SER A 39 -5.93 3.57 9.16
N ILE A 40 -5.33 3.01 10.23
CA ILE A 40 -4.07 2.21 10.17
C ILE A 40 -4.36 0.72 9.88
N LEU A 41 -5.60 0.25 10.00
CA LEU A 41 -5.98 -1.17 9.86
C LEU A 41 -6.87 -1.46 8.64
N ASP A 42 -7.75 -0.55 8.24
CA ASP A 42 -8.40 -0.64 6.91
C ASP A 42 -7.37 -0.49 5.77
N SER A 43 -6.16 -0.06 6.11
CA SER A 43 -4.95 -0.11 5.30
C SER A 43 -4.13 -1.40 5.40
N LEU A 44 -4.34 -2.27 6.40
CA LEU A 44 -3.76 -3.63 6.45
C LEU A 44 -4.58 -4.63 5.62
N HIS A 45 -5.72 -4.17 5.11
CA HIS A 45 -6.56 -4.80 4.11
C HIS A 45 -5.71 -5.35 2.95
N PRO A 46 -5.96 -6.60 2.49
CA PRO A 46 -5.32 -7.13 1.30
C PRO A 46 -5.55 -6.12 0.19
N ARG A 47 -4.47 -5.70 -0.48
CA ARG A 47 -4.53 -4.64 -1.48
C ARG A 47 -5.22 -5.16 -2.73
N ALA A 48 -6.53 -5.33 -2.63
CA ALA A 48 -7.36 -5.87 -3.68
C ALA A 48 -7.82 -4.71 -4.56
N VAL A 49 -7.51 -4.78 -5.84
CA VAL A 49 -8.14 -3.94 -6.84
C VAL A 49 -9.39 -4.67 -7.31
N VAL A 50 -10.48 -3.91 -7.47
CA VAL A 50 -11.75 -4.42 -7.99
C VAL A 50 -11.53 -5.01 -9.37
N ALA A 51 -10.84 -4.26 -10.23
CA ALA A 51 -10.44 -4.69 -11.56
C ALA A 51 -9.22 -3.90 -12.06
N SER A 52 -8.54 -4.48 -13.04
CA SER A 52 -7.55 -3.80 -13.88
C SER A 52 -8.19 -3.29 -15.18
N GLN A 53 -8.36 -1.99 -15.33
CA GLN A 53 -9.05 -1.40 -16.48
C GLN A 53 -8.46 -0.05 -16.91
N SER A 54 -8.78 0.40 -18.11
CA SER A 54 -8.22 1.63 -18.71
C SER A 54 -9.07 2.88 -18.49
N ALA A 55 -10.32 2.71 -18.07
CA ALA A 55 -11.29 3.79 -17.94
C ALA A 55 -11.97 3.77 -16.57
N PRO A 56 -12.29 4.91 -15.96
CA PRO A 56 -13.05 4.94 -14.71
C PRO A 56 -14.44 4.31 -14.89
N PRO A 57 -14.91 3.50 -13.92
CA PRO A 57 -16.29 3.05 -13.90
C PRO A 57 -17.22 4.26 -13.67
N PRO A 58 -18.46 4.24 -14.20
CA PRO A 58 -19.36 5.39 -14.15
C PRO A 58 -19.86 5.73 -12.73
N GLN A 59 -19.84 4.75 -11.82
CA GLN A 59 -20.19 4.93 -10.41
C GLN A 59 -19.27 4.05 -9.53
N PRO A 60 -18.06 4.52 -9.21
CA PRO A 60 -17.23 3.83 -8.23
C PRO A 60 -17.82 4.02 -6.84
N ALA A 61 -17.85 2.96 -6.04
CA ALA A 61 -18.12 3.09 -4.62
C ALA A 61 -16.91 3.71 -3.90
N ASP A 62 -17.16 4.55 -2.90
CA ASP A 62 -16.10 5.10 -2.07
C ASP A 62 -15.28 3.97 -1.40
N GLY A 63 -13.96 4.13 -1.41
CA GLY A 63 -12.99 3.15 -0.94
C GLY A 63 -12.54 2.12 -1.99
N THR A 64 -13.15 2.08 -3.18
CA THR A 64 -12.76 1.09 -4.21
C THR A 64 -11.45 1.44 -4.89
N CYS A 65 -10.61 0.43 -5.10
CA CYS A 65 -9.32 0.55 -5.77
C CYS A 65 -9.38 -0.11 -7.15
N TYR A 66 -8.75 0.49 -8.15
CA TYR A 66 -8.61 -0.06 -9.51
C TYR A 66 -7.15 0.04 -9.94
N ARG A 67 -6.68 -0.92 -10.74
CA ARG A 67 -5.38 -0.78 -11.43
C ARG A 67 -5.65 -0.13 -12.78
N VAL A 68 -4.99 0.99 -13.05
CA VAL A 68 -5.10 1.68 -14.34
C VAL A 68 -4.21 0.96 -15.36
N THR A 69 -4.81 0.43 -16.41
CA THR A 69 -4.08 -0.19 -17.54
C THR A 69 -3.88 0.79 -18.68
N ALA A 70 -2.75 0.66 -19.38
CA ALA A 70 -2.51 1.42 -20.60
C ALA A 70 -3.40 0.91 -21.75
N PRO A 71 -3.92 1.80 -22.62
CA PRO A 71 -3.86 3.26 -22.55
C PRO A 71 -4.92 3.81 -21.58
N ALA A 72 -4.54 4.70 -20.65
CA ALA A 72 -5.49 5.26 -19.71
C ALA A 72 -6.32 6.37 -20.36
N ILE A 73 -7.61 6.43 -20.06
CA ILE A 73 -8.55 7.38 -20.67
C ILE A 73 -9.34 8.17 -19.63
N GLN A 74 -9.93 9.29 -20.07
CA GLN A 74 -10.75 10.18 -19.24
C GLN A 74 -9.98 10.71 -18.02
N GLU A 75 -10.56 10.62 -16.83
CA GLU A 75 -9.97 11.07 -15.57
C GLU A 75 -8.69 10.30 -15.19
N TRP A 76 -8.39 9.19 -15.88
CA TRP A 76 -7.21 8.37 -15.63
C TRP A 76 -6.07 8.63 -16.64
N GLU A 77 -6.26 9.50 -17.63
CA GLU A 77 -5.25 9.81 -18.66
C GLU A 77 -3.90 10.22 -18.04
N GLY A 78 -2.80 9.58 -18.50
CA GLY A 78 -1.45 9.80 -17.98
C GLY A 78 -1.13 9.18 -16.60
N CYS A 79 -2.07 8.42 -16.03
CA CYS A 79 -1.90 7.68 -14.77
C CYS A 79 -1.75 6.16 -14.99
N GLU A 80 -1.15 5.74 -16.11
CA GLU A 80 -0.91 4.33 -16.41
C GLU A 80 -0.13 3.63 -15.28
N ASP A 81 -0.45 2.36 -15.03
CA ASP A 81 0.14 1.52 -13.98
C ASP A 81 -0.10 1.97 -12.53
N HIS A 82 -0.82 3.07 -12.30
CA HIS A 82 -1.17 3.54 -10.97
C HIS A 82 -2.37 2.77 -10.39
N VAL A 83 -2.49 2.78 -9.07
CA VAL A 83 -3.68 2.32 -8.36
C VAL A 83 -4.59 3.52 -8.11
N ALA A 84 -5.75 3.56 -8.75
CA ALA A 84 -6.76 4.59 -8.58
C ALA A 84 -7.71 4.20 -7.44
N ILE A 85 -7.94 5.09 -6.48
CA ILE A 85 -8.80 4.88 -5.32
C ILE A 85 -9.92 5.93 -5.36
N ALA A 86 -11.17 5.50 -5.38
CA ALA A 86 -12.30 6.42 -5.30
C ALA A 86 -12.55 6.82 -3.85
N ILE A 87 -12.47 8.09 -3.49
CA ILE A 87 -12.75 8.58 -2.13
C ILE A 87 -13.49 9.90 -2.20
N GLY A 88 -14.70 9.95 -1.62
CA GLY A 88 -15.50 11.17 -1.54
C GLY A 88 -15.85 11.73 -2.93
N GLY A 89 -16.06 10.85 -3.91
CA GLY A 89 -16.33 11.24 -5.30
C GLY A 89 -15.13 11.80 -6.08
N ALA A 90 -13.91 11.70 -5.54
CA ALA A 90 -12.67 12.05 -6.23
C ALA A 90 -11.76 10.83 -6.40
N TRP A 91 -10.90 10.86 -7.42
CA TRP A 91 -9.89 9.83 -7.63
C TRP A 91 -8.57 10.18 -6.95
N HIS A 92 -8.02 9.23 -6.21
CA HIS A 92 -6.70 9.29 -5.61
C HIS A 92 -5.79 8.25 -6.27
N PHE A 93 -4.75 8.68 -6.95
CA PHE A 93 -3.81 7.78 -7.60
C PHE A 93 -2.60 7.51 -6.70
N VAL A 94 -2.22 6.24 -6.60
CA VAL A 94 -1.04 5.78 -5.86
C VAL A 94 -0.06 5.19 -6.86
N PRO A 95 1.17 5.74 -7.00
CA PRO A 95 2.18 5.17 -7.88
C PRO A 95 2.62 3.80 -7.36
N PRO A 96 2.80 2.82 -8.25
CA PRO A 96 3.27 1.51 -7.85
C PRO A 96 4.72 1.59 -7.34
N ARG A 97 5.09 0.69 -6.43
CA ARG A 97 6.45 0.57 -5.90
C ARG A 97 6.93 -0.86 -6.05
N THR A 98 8.20 -1.04 -6.39
CA THR A 98 8.82 -2.37 -6.45
C THR A 98 8.58 -3.12 -5.14
N GLY A 99 8.04 -4.34 -5.23
CA GLY A 99 7.63 -5.14 -4.07
C GLY A 99 6.15 -5.01 -3.69
N MET A 100 5.40 -4.10 -4.31
CA MET A 100 3.96 -3.98 -4.10
C MET A 100 3.25 -5.22 -4.65
N ARG A 101 2.31 -5.74 -3.85
CA ARG A 101 1.39 -6.81 -4.25
C ARG A 101 -0.02 -6.27 -4.33
N LEU A 102 -0.72 -6.63 -5.39
CA LEU A 102 -2.16 -6.44 -5.50
C LEU A 102 -2.82 -7.79 -5.71
N PHE A 103 -4.09 -7.86 -5.38
CA PHE A 103 -4.96 -8.94 -5.80
C PHE A 103 -6.03 -8.35 -6.71
N ASP A 104 -6.12 -8.81 -7.94
CA ASP A 104 -7.20 -8.41 -8.83
C ASP A 104 -8.39 -9.34 -8.61
N SER A 105 -9.49 -8.80 -8.08
CA SER A 105 -10.67 -9.60 -7.77
C SER A 105 -11.48 -9.99 -9.00
N ASP A 106 -11.37 -9.26 -10.11
CA ASP A 106 -12.06 -9.61 -11.35
C ASP A 106 -11.34 -10.74 -12.08
N ALA A 107 -10.00 -10.68 -12.10
CA ALA A 107 -9.16 -11.70 -12.74
C ALA A 107 -8.79 -12.89 -11.84
N ASP A 108 -9.11 -12.84 -10.54
CA ASP A 108 -8.72 -13.83 -9.51
C ASP A 108 -7.20 -14.09 -9.48
N GLN A 109 -6.40 -13.02 -9.61
CA GLN A 109 -4.95 -13.12 -9.79
C GLN A 109 -4.18 -12.19 -8.86
N SER A 110 -3.07 -12.71 -8.35
CA SER A 110 -2.08 -11.88 -7.64
C SER A 110 -1.17 -11.17 -8.64
N LEU A 111 -1.03 -9.87 -8.45
CA LEU A 111 -0.12 -9.02 -9.20
C LEU A 111 1.07 -8.64 -8.33
N PHE A 112 2.27 -8.71 -8.88
CA PHE A 112 3.50 -8.28 -8.23
C PHE A 112 4.18 -7.20 -9.07
N PHE A 113 4.50 -6.06 -8.47
CA PHE A 113 5.16 -4.97 -9.18
C PHE A 113 6.68 -5.04 -9.04
N ARG A 114 7.39 -5.06 -10.18
CA ARG A 114 8.86 -4.93 -10.28
C ARG A 114 9.22 -3.64 -11.01
N GLU A 115 9.55 -3.75 -12.30
CA GLU A 115 9.62 -2.65 -13.27
C GLU A 115 8.26 -2.43 -13.94
N SER A 116 7.43 -3.47 -13.97
CA SER A 116 6.05 -3.50 -14.46
C SER A 116 5.21 -4.43 -13.59
N TRP A 117 3.88 -4.37 -13.75
CA TRP A 117 2.96 -5.32 -13.11
C TRP A 117 3.09 -6.71 -13.72
N GLN A 118 3.50 -7.68 -12.92
CA GLN A 118 3.55 -9.08 -13.31
C GLN A 118 2.33 -9.81 -12.74
N ALA A 119 1.54 -10.42 -13.61
CA ALA A 119 0.45 -11.29 -13.20
C ALA A 119 0.96 -12.72 -13.02
N ALA A 120 0.41 -13.44 -12.04
CA ALA A 120 0.64 -14.88 -11.93
C ALA A 120 0.00 -15.58 -13.15
N GLU A 121 0.84 -16.17 -14.00
CA GLU A 121 0.39 -16.90 -15.19
C GLU A 121 -0.21 -18.26 -14.78
N ALA A 122 -1.28 -18.68 -15.47
CA ALA A 122 -1.88 -19.99 -15.27
C ALA A 122 -0.95 -21.09 -15.79
N LEU A 123 -0.60 -22.04 -14.92
CA LEU A 123 0.21 -23.19 -15.30
C LEU A 123 -0.60 -24.18 -16.12
N ALA A 124 -0.08 -24.58 -17.28
CA ALA A 124 -0.69 -25.64 -18.07
C ALA A 124 -0.52 -26.99 -17.36
N ALA A 125 -1.63 -27.70 -17.13
CA ALA A 125 -1.57 -29.05 -16.60
C ALA A 125 -0.91 -29.99 -17.63
N PRO A 126 -0.03 -30.92 -17.21
CA PRO A 126 0.51 -31.93 -18.12
C PRO A 126 -0.65 -32.80 -18.64
N VAL A 127 -0.75 -32.96 -19.95
CA VAL A 127 -1.90 -33.62 -20.61
C VAL A 127 -1.75 -35.15 -20.66
N GLY A 128 -0.65 -35.71 -20.13
CA GLY A 128 -0.44 -37.15 -20.03
C GLY A 128 -0.04 -37.75 -21.37
N GLY A 129 0.99 -37.20 -21.99
CA GLY A 129 1.60 -37.76 -23.20
C GLY A 129 2.42 -39.02 -22.93
N THR A 130 2.90 -39.64 -24.00
CA THR A 130 3.74 -40.86 -23.94
C THR A 130 5.12 -40.62 -23.32
N VAL A 131 5.51 -39.36 -23.07
CA VAL A 131 6.80 -38.94 -22.50
C VAL A 131 6.58 -38.20 -21.18
N VAL A 132 6.06 -38.91 -20.19
CA VAL A 132 5.68 -38.36 -18.87
C VAL A 132 6.83 -37.63 -18.16
N ASP A 133 8.09 -38.10 -18.27
CA ASP A 133 9.24 -37.46 -17.60
C ASP A 133 9.55 -36.06 -18.16
N LEU A 134 9.49 -35.90 -19.49
CA LEU A 134 9.79 -34.63 -20.14
C LEU A 134 8.70 -33.58 -19.87
N GLU A 135 7.43 -34.00 -19.94
CA GLU A 135 6.29 -33.13 -19.62
C GLU A 135 6.32 -32.72 -18.15
N ALA A 136 6.60 -33.64 -17.23
CA ALA A 136 6.73 -33.34 -15.80
C ALA A 136 7.86 -32.35 -15.54
N ARG A 137 9.03 -32.53 -16.16
CA ARG A 137 10.16 -31.60 -16.01
C ARG A 137 9.83 -30.21 -16.54
N SER A 138 9.12 -30.12 -17.66
CA SER A 138 8.67 -28.84 -18.23
C SER A 138 7.70 -28.13 -17.29
N ALA A 139 6.70 -28.85 -16.77
CA ALA A 139 5.72 -28.28 -15.84
C ALA A 139 6.38 -27.79 -14.53
N ILE A 140 7.35 -28.54 -13.99
CA ILE A 140 8.11 -28.12 -12.80
C ILE A 140 8.94 -26.87 -13.09
N ALA A 141 9.58 -26.78 -14.26
CA ALA A 141 10.33 -25.58 -14.64
C ALA A 141 9.42 -24.35 -14.78
N GLN A 142 8.24 -24.51 -15.36
CA GLN A 142 7.22 -23.46 -15.44
C GLN A 142 6.76 -23.02 -14.05
N LEU A 143 6.47 -23.95 -13.15
CA LEU A 143 6.12 -23.66 -11.76
C LEU A 143 7.22 -22.85 -11.05
N ILE A 144 8.48 -23.27 -11.18
CA ILE A 144 9.62 -22.54 -10.59
C ILE A 144 9.71 -21.12 -11.13
N ASN A 145 9.50 -20.92 -12.43
CA ASN A 145 9.52 -19.59 -13.04
C ASN A 145 8.37 -18.72 -12.52
N VAL A 146 7.14 -19.23 -12.46
CA VAL A 146 5.99 -18.49 -11.91
C VAL A 146 6.21 -18.13 -10.43
N LEU A 147 6.77 -19.03 -9.63
CA LEU A 147 7.10 -18.75 -8.22
C LEU A 147 8.20 -17.70 -8.09
N ARG A 148 9.18 -17.72 -8.99
CA ARG A 148 10.25 -16.71 -9.03
C ARG A 148 9.71 -15.36 -9.46
N ASP A 149 8.85 -15.29 -10.48
CA ASP A 149 8.30 -14.04 -11.01
C ASP A 149 7.32 -13.39 -10.01
N SER A 150 6.51 -14.19 -9.32
CA SER A 150 5.68 -13.73 -8.19
C SER A 150 6.48 -13.33 -6.94
N GLY A 151 7.80 -13.54 -6.93
CA GLY A 151 8.69 -13.23 -5.80
C GLY A 151 8.44 -14.12 -4.59
N LEU A 152 7.91 -15.33 -4.79
CA LEU A 152 7.77 -16.37 -3.75
C LEU A 152 9.02 -17.24 -3.64
N ALA A 153 9.85 -17.29 -4.69
CA ALA A 153 11.15 -17.92 -4.71
C ALA A 153 12.25 -16.93 -5.12
N ALA A 154 13.48 -17.16 -4.66
CA ALA A 154 14.63 -16.35 -5.08
C ALA A 154 14.92 -16.52 -6.57
N LEU A 155 15.41 -15.45 -7.21
CA LEU A 155 15.88 -15.44 -8.59
C LEU A 155 17.12 -16.32 -8.76
#